data_AF-A0A1W5D7M0-F1
#
_entry.id   AF-A0A1W5D7M0-F1
#
_cell.length_a   1.000
_cell.length_b   1.000
_cell.length_c   1.000
_cell.angle_alpha   90.00
_cell.angle_beta   90.00
_cell.angle_gamma   90.00
#
_symmetry.space_group_name_H-M   'P 1'
#
loop_
_entity.id
_entity.type
_entity.pdbx_description
1 polymer ?
#
loop_
_entity_poly.entity_id
_entity_poly.type
_entity_poly.pdbx_seq_one_letter_code
_entity_poly.pdbx_strand_id
1 'polypeptide(L)'
;MFRRALEGLEKAWGPEHTSTLDTVNNLGNLYTDQGKMAEAEAMYRRALEGLEKAWGPEHTSTLDTVNNLGNLYTDQGKMAEAEA
;
A
#
# COMPACT_ATOMS: atom_id res chain seq x y z
N MET A 1 1.34 -15.64 3.75
CA MET A 1 1.84 -15.81 2.36
C MET A 1 2.49 -14.54 1.82
N PHE A 2 1.86 -13.37 1.96
CA PHE A 2 2.42 -12.10 1.44
C PHE A 2 3.84 -11.75 1.91
N ARG A 3 4.21 -11.97 3.19
CA ARG A 3 5.60 -11.72 3.65
C ARG A 3 6.66 -12.52 2.89
N ARG A 4 6.39 -13.81 2.65
CA ARG A 4 7.29 -14.68 1.86
C ARG A 4 7.36 -14.23 0.40
N ALA A 5 6.23 -13.78 -0.17
CA ALA A 5 6.21 -13.23 -1.53
C ALA A 5 7.02 -11.93 -1.61
N LEU A 6 6.87 -11.05 -0.62
CA LEU A 6 7.61 -9.79 -0.52
C LEU A 6 9.12 -10.03 -0.50
N GLU A 7 9.60 -10.87 0.41
CA GLU A 7 11.03 -11.22 0.51
C GLU A 7 11.59 -11.79 -0.82
N GLY A 8 10.81 -12.65 -1.48
CA GLY A 8 11.20 -13.24 -2.76
C GLY A 8 11.27 -12.21 -3.89
N LEU A 9 10.28 -11.33 -4.00
CA LEU A 9 10.18 -10.31 -5.04
C LEU A 9 11.19 -9.18 -4.81
N GLU A 10 11.41 -8.75 -3.57
CA GLU A 10 12.47 -7.80 -3.22
C GLU A 10 13.84 -8.33 -3.64
N LYS A 11 14.11 -9.62 -3.43
CA LYS A 11 15.37 -10.24 -3.85
C LYS A 11 15.48 -10.39 -5.37
N ALA A 12 14.39 -10.76 -6.04
CA ALA A 12 14.41 -11.05 -7.47
C ALA A 12 14.43 -9.79 -8.33
N TRP A 13 13.62 -8.79 -7.98
CA TRP A 13 13.33 -7.63 -8.82
C TRP A 13 13.57 -6.29 -8.13
N GLY A 14 13.79 -6.29 -6.81
CA GLY A 14 14.06 -5.09 -6.03
C GLY A 14 12.81 -4.54 -5.31
N PRO A 15 13.04 -3.64 -4.34
CA PRO A 15 11.99 -3.11 -3.46
C PRO A 15 11.01 -2.16 -4.15
N GLU A 16 11.39 -1.55 -5.28
CA GLU A 16 10.58 -0.60 -6.05
C GLU A 16 9.91 -1.24 -7.28
N HIS A 17 10.12 -2.55 -7.52
CA HIS A 17 9.44 -3.21 -8.63
C HIS A 17 7.93 -3.27 -8.37
N THR A 18 7.12 -3.06 -9.41
CA THR A 18 5.67 -2.90 -9.28
C THR A 18 4.99 -4.11 -8.62
N SER A 19 5.36 -5.34 -8.98
CA SER A 19 4.85 -6.54 -8.29
C SER A 19 5.27 -6.65 -6.81
N THR A 20 6.44 -6.11 -6.45
CA THR A 20 6.87 -5.99 -5.05
C THR A 20 5.94 -5.01 -4.33
N LEU A 21 5.67 -3.86 -4.93
CA LEU A 21 4.79 -2.81 -4.40
C LEU A 21 3.33 -3.28 -4.29
N ASP A 22 2.83 -4.05 -5.26
CA ASP A 22 1.50 -4.68 -5.18
C ASP A 22 1.42 -5.64 -3.98
N THR A 23 2.51 -6.37 -3.69
CA THR A 23 2.58 -7.23 -2.50
C THR A 23 2.60 -6.43 -1.21
N VAL A 24 3.26 -5.26 -1.20
CA VAL A 24 3.23 -4.31 -0.08
C VAL A 24 1.81 -3.78 0.13
N ASN A 25 1.11 -3.33 -0.91
CA ASN A 25 -0.29 -2.89 -0.83
C ASN A 25 -1.20 -3.98 -0.25
N ASN A 26 -1.03 -5.23 -0.68
CA ASN A 26 -1.76 -6.38 -0.13
C ASN A 26 -1.44 -6.68 1.34
N LEU A 27 -0.22 -6.40 1.80
CA LEU A 27 0.09 -6.44 3.24
C LEU A 27 -0.63 -5.33 4.01
N GLY A 28 -0.80 -4.15 3.40
CA GLY A 28 -1.65 -3.09 3.91
C GLY A 28 -3.07 -3.58 4.19
N ASN A 29 -3.72 -4.19 3.18
CA ASN A 29 -5.07 -4.75 3.30
C ASN A 29 -5.16 -5.76 4.45
N LEU A 30 -4.19 -6.69 4.52
CA LEU A 30 -4.13 -7.70 5.58
C LEU A 30 -3.99 -7.08 6.98
N TYR A 31 -3.26 -5.97 7.11
CA TYR A 31 -3.11 -5.29 8.40
C TYR A 31 -4.35 -4.46 8.77
N THR A 32 -5.03 -3.84 7.80
CA THR A 32 -6.35 -3.23 8.00
C THR A 32 -7.34 -4.25 8.58
N ASP A 33 -7.45 -5.42 7.97
CA ASP A 33 -8.33 -6.51 8.43
C ASP A 33 -8.00 -7.00 9.86
N GLN A 34 -6.76 -6.81 10.31
CA GLN A 34 -6.29 -7.17 11.66
C GLN A 34 -6.43 -6.02 12.67
N GLY A 35 -6.91 -4.84 12.25
CA GLY A 35 -6.95 -3.62 13.08
C GLY A 35 -5.58 -3.01 13.36
N LYS A 36 -4.54 -3.41 12.61
CA LYS A 36 -3.16 -2.92 12.75
C LYS A 36 -2.95 -1.68 11.89
N MET A 37 -3.61 -0.60 12.30
CA MET A 37 -3.76 0.59 11.46
C MET A 37 -2.43 1.27 11.13
N ALA A 38 -1.48 1.32 12.08
CA ALA A 38 -0.18 1.93 11.85
C ALA A 38 0.68 1.12 10.85
N GLU A 39 0.68 -0.20 10.97
CA GLU A 39 1.37 -1.07 10.04
C GLU A 39 0.72 -1.05 8.65
N ALA A 40 -0.62 -0.97 8.57
CA ALA A 40 -1.33 -0.82 7.30
C ALA A 40 -0.94 0.48 6.59
N GLU A 41 -0.97 1.60 7.31
CA GLU A 41 -0.59 2.93 6.79
C GLU A 41 0.83 2.93 6.23
N ALA A 42 1.78 2.34 6.97
CA ALA A 42 3.17 2.24 6.54
C ALA A 42 3.32 1.42 5.25
N MET A 43 2.54 0.34 5.09
CA MET A 43 2.56 -0.45 3.86
C MET A 43 1.96 0.34 2.69
N TYR A 44 0.78 0.94 2.84
CA TYR A 44 0.17 1.69 1.75
C TYR A 44 1.02 2.89 1.31
N ARG A 45 1.59 3.66 2.25
CA ARG A 45 2.48 4.79 1.90
C ARG A 45 3.70 4.34 1.11
N ARG A 46 4.32 3.22 1.51
CA ARG A 46 5.45 2.64 0.77
C ARG A 46 5.04 2.20 -0.64
N ALA A 47 3.88 1.55 -0.78
CA ALA A 47 3.37 1.14 -2.08
C ALA A 47 3.06 2.36 -2.97
N LEU A 48 2.41 3.38 -2.40
CA LEU A 48 2.03 4.60 -3.09
C LEU A 48 3.25 5.33 -3.67
N GLU A 49 4.26 5.61 -2.84
CA GLU A 49 5.49 6.29 -3.28
C GLU A 49 6.16 5.56 -4.45
N GLY A 50 6.24 4.22 -4.36
CA GLY A 50 6.85 3.41 -5.41
C GLY A 50 6.01 3.36 -6.69
N LEU A 51 4.69 3.24 -6.59
CA LEU A 51 3.79 3.12 -7.74
C LEU A 51 3.66 4.46 -8.47
N GLU A 52 3.61 5.58 -7.73
CA GLU A 52 3.69 6.92 -8.31
C GLU A 52 4.98 7.12 -9.12
N LYS A 53 6.12 6.65 -8.60
CA LYS A 53 7.40 6.73 -9.31
C LYS A 53 7.44 5.83 -10.54
N ALA A 54 6.88 4.62 -10.46
CA ALA A 54 6.96 3.63 -11.53
C ALA A 54 5.96 3.87 -12.67
N TRP A 55 4.74 4.29 -12.35
CA TRP A 55 3.63 4.40 -13.30
C TRP A 55 2.95 5.77 -13.33
N GLY A 56 3.18 6.62 -12.34
CA GLY A 56 2.55 7.92 -12.20
C GLY A 56 1.32 7.91 -11.27
N PRO A 57 0.85 9.11 -10.88
CA PRO A 57 -0.25 9.28 -9.92
C PRO A 57 -1.61 8.80 -10.44
N GLU A 58 -1.83 8.83 -11.76
CA GLU A 58 -3.12 8.49 -12.38
C GLU A 58 -3.27 7.01 -12.74
N HIS A 59 -2.24 6.20 -12.52
CA HIS A 59 -2.31 4.77 -12.82
C HIS A 59 -3.28 4.07 -11.84
N THR A 60 -4.03 3.08 -12.33
CA THR A 60 -5.08 2.40 -11.56
C THR A 60 -4.57 1.84 -10.24
N SER A 61 -3.43 1.15 -10.22
CA SER A 61 -2.84 0.63 -8.97
C SER A 61 -2.43 1.71 -7.98
N THR A 62 -2.04 2.89 -8.48
CA THR A 62 -1.72 4.06 -7.63
C THR A 62 -3.01 4.58 -7.00
N LEU A 63 -4.05 4.79 -7.80
CA LEU A 63 -5.37 5.22 -7.34
C LEU A 63 -6.01 4.22 -6.37
N ASP A 64 -5.86 2.92 -6.61
CA ASP A 64 -6.33 1.87 -5.70
C ASP A 64 -5.64 1.97 -4.32
N THR A 65 -4.34 2.27 -4.31
CA THR A 65 -3.58 2.45 -3.06
C THR A 65 -4.03 3.72 -2.32
N VAL A 66 -4.29 4.82 -3.03
CA VAL A 66 -4.88 6.04 -2.46
C VAL A 66 -6.25 5.76 -1.84
N ASN A 67 -7.12 5.04 -2.55
CA ASN A 67 -8.43 4.65 -2.04
C ASN A 67 -8.32 3.78 -0.77
N ASN A 68 -7.35 2.86 -0.70
CA ASN A 68 -7.11 2.06 0.50
C ASN A 68 -6.64 2.92 1.69
N LEU A 69 -5.82 3.94 1.46
CA LEU A 69 -5.45 4.92 2.49
C LEU A 69 -6.66 5.74 2.97
N GLY A 70 -7.53 6.19 2.06
CA GLY A 70 -8.75 6.90 2.42
C GLY A 70 -9.69 6.06 3.29
N ASN A 71 -9.86 4.78 2.95
CA ASN A 71 -10.63 3.84 3.77
C ASN A 71 -9.99 3.64 5.16
N LEU A 72 -8.67 3.44 5.20
CA LEU A 72 -7.95 3.28 6.45
C LEU A 72 -8.09 4.50 7.38
N TYR A 73 -8.03 5.71 6.84
CA TYR A 73 -8.23 6.93 7.64
C TYR A 73 -9.69 7.10 8.06
N THR A 74 -10.65 6.73 7.21
CA THR A 74 -12.07 6.68 7.56
C THR A 74 -12.30 5.76 8.77
N ASP A 75 -11.72 4.56 8.77
CA ASP A 75 -11.80 3.61 9.87
C ASP A 75 -11.17 4.13 11.17
N GLN A 76 -10.20 5.06 11.07
CA GLN A 76 -9.58 5.77 12.20
C GLN A 76 -10.36 7.02 12.65
N GLY A 77 -11.44 7.40 11.95
CA GLY A 77 -12.17 8.65 12.19
C GLY A 77 -11.45 9.92 11.70
N LYS A 78 -10.42 9.77 10.88
CA LYS A 78 -9.57 10.85 10.34
C LYS A 78 -10.10 11.34 9.00
N MET A 79 -11.23 12.04 9.03
CA MET A 79 -11.96 12.42 7.82
C MET A 79 -11.20 13.42 6.94
N ALA A 80 -10.42 14.32 7.54
CA ALA A 80 -9.64 15.29 6.78
C ALA A 80 -8.51 14.62 5.99
N GLU A 81 -7.85 13.63 6.57
CA GLU A 81 -6.82 12.83 5.91
C GLU A 81 -7.40 11.86 4.88
N ALA A 82 -8.65 11.42 5.06
CA ALA A 82 -9.34 10.56 4.09
C ALA A 82 -9.81 11.31 2.83
N GLU A 83 -10.11 12.61 2.93
CA GLU A 83 -10.58 13.46 1.82
C GLU A 83 -9.43 14.05 0.98
N ALA A 84 -8.22 14.13 1.54
CA ALA A 84 -7.05 14.77 0.93
C ALA A 84 -6.45 13.99 -0.25
#